data_AF-A0A2E2AF24-F1
#
_entry.id   AF-A0A2E2AF24-F1
#
_cell.length_a   1.000
_cell.length_b   1.000
_cell.length_c   1.000
_cell.angle_alpha   90.00
_cell.angle_beta   90.00
_cell.angle_gamma   90.00
#
_symmetry.space_group_name_H-M   'P 1'
#
loop_
_entity.id
_entity.type
_entity.pdbx_description
1 polymer ?
#
loop_
_entity_poly.entity_id
_entity_poly.type
_entity_poly.pdbx_seq_one_letter_code
_entity_poly.pdbx_strand_id
1 'polypeptide(L)'
;MKISINGAETQDPSFQGETMEEVMNAIVKSRQNSYIRRVWLDGQEVSSDSQDILKTSPTSVGLLELELAELQDLLANNLTNAKDYLVRLIPGFQKAADLFRMGNEQEANQYYLQVLDGIEWFSQVVIIIVSTQENKSEEKSLEERQKKLTDLMSQMLEANQNQDWVLMADLMEYEMIPFYKDWEAVLSRIEA
;
A
#
# COMPACT_ATOMS: atom_id res chain seq x y z
N MET A 1 -20.33 -27.92 0.20
CA MET A 1 -19.89 -26.70 0.88
C MET A 1 -21.03 -25.70 0.98
N LYS A 2 -21.20 -25.06 2.13
CA LYS A 2 -22.05 -23.87 2.30
C LYS A 2 -21.22 -22.62 2.02
N ILE A 3 -21.83 -21.56 1.51
CA ILE A 3 -21.15 -20.30 1.21
C ILE A 3 -21.88 -19.16 1.90
N SER A 4 -21.14 -18.31 2.60
CA SER A 4 -21.60 -17.06 3.21
C SER A 4 -20.79 -15.90 2.66
N ILE A 5 -21.46 -14.83 2.21
CA ILE A 5 -20.81 -13.62 1.71
C ILE A 5 -21.33 -12.43 2.50
N ASN A 6 -20.44 -11.69 3.16
CA ASN A 6 -20.77 -10.56 4.03
C ASN A 6 -21.83 -10.92 5.10
N GLY A 7 -21.76 -12.15 5.64
CA GLY A 7 -22.67 -12.66 6.65
C GLY A 7 -24.01 -13.19 6.14
N ALA A 8 -24.25 -13.18 4.82
CA ALA A 8 -25.45 -13.74 4.20
C ALA A 8 -25.14 -15.05 3.48
N GLU A 9 -25.85 -16.14 3.84
CA GLU A 9 -25.76 -17.41 3.12
C GLU A 9 -26.26 -17.27 1.68
N THR A 10 -25.57 -17.92 0.74
CA THR A 10 -25.93 -17.96 -0.67
C THR A 10 -25.95 -19.39 -1.20
N GLN A 11 -26.81 -19.62 -2.20
CA GLN A 11 -26.93 -20.90 -2.92
C GLN A 11 -26.83 -20.71 -4.43
N ASP A 12 -26.03 -19.72 -4.87
CA ASP A 12 -25.83 -19.47 -6.29
C ASP A 12 -25.09 -20.68 -6.94
N PRO A 13 -25.72 -21.38 -7.90
CA PRO A 13 -25.12 -22.55 -8.53
C PRO A 13 -23.92 -22.22 -9.41
N SER A 14 -23.63 -20.94 -9.70
CA SER A 14 -22.43 -20.53 -10.43
C SER A 14 -21.16 -20.55 -9.57
N PHE A 15 -21.28 -20.60 -8.24
CA PHE A 15 -20.15 -20.63 -7.30
C PHE A 15 -19.61 -22.05 -7.14
N GLN A 16 -19.04 -22.59 -8.22
CA GLN A 16 -18.51 -23.94 -8.31
C GLN A 16 -17.14 -23.95 -8.98
N GLY A 17 -16.36 -25.00 -8.68
CA GLY A 17 -15.02 -25.20 -9.21
C GLY A 17 -14.40 -26.47 -8.66
N GLU A 18 -13.27 -26.90 -9.24
CA GLU A 18 -12.45 -28.01 -8.74
C GLU A 18 -11.58 -27.58 -7.54
N THR A 19 -11.32 -26.28 -7.43
CA THR A 19 -10.44 -25.67 -6.43
C THR A 19 -11.12 -24.49 -5.72
N MET A 20 -10.62 -24.13 -4.52
CA MET A 20 -11.04 -22.90 -3.84
C MET A 20 -10.79 -21.65 -4.69
N GLU A 21 -9.68 -21.61 -5.43
CA GLU A 21 -9.35 -20.52 -6.34
C GLU A 21 -10.48 -20.26 -7.35
N GLU A 22 -10.98 -21.30 -8.00
CA GLU A 22 -12.05 -21.19 -8.99
C GLU A 22 -13.36 -20.70 -8.36
N VAL A 23 -13.73 -21.25 -7.19
CA VAL A 23 -14.94 -20.83 -6.46
C VAL A 23 -14.84 -19.37 -6.03
N MET A 24 -13.73 -18.97 -5.42
CA MET A 24 -13.50 -17.60 -4.97
C MET A 24 -13.51 -16.62 -6.14
N ASN A 25 -12.86 -16.99 -7.26
CA ASN A 25 -12.86 -16.18 -8.48
C ASN A 25 -14.27 -16.05 -9.10
N ALA A 26 -15.09 -17.11 -9.07
CA ALA A 26 -16.48 -17.05 -9.52
C ALA A 26 -17.31 -16.08 -8.67
N ILE A 27 -17.11 -16.12 -7.35
CA ILE A 27 -17.79 -15.22 -6.41
C ILE A 27 -17.39 -13.77 -6.66
N VAL A 28 -16.09 -13.48 -6.77
CA VAL A 28 -15.61 -12.11 -7.06
C VAL A 28 -16.16 -11.63 -8.41
N LYS A 29 -16.14 -12.46 -9.46
CA LYS A 29 -16.69 -12.09 -10.78
C LYS A 29 -18.19 -11.81 -10.78
N SER A 30 -18.94 -12.38 -9.84
CA SER A 30 -20.38 -12.11 -9.71
C SER A 30 -20.70 -10.71 -9.18
N ARG A 31 -19.72 -10.04 -8.58
CA ARG A 31 -19.86 -8.69 -8.03
C ARG A 31 -18.86 -7.74 -8.69
N GLN A 32 -19.38 -6.75 -9.41
CA GLN A 32 -18.53 -5.72 -10.03
C GLN A 32 -17.66 -5.02 -9.00
N ASN A 33 -16.41 -4.78 -9.37
CA ASN A 33 -15.43 -3.98 -8.63
C ASN A 33 -15.27 -4.37 -7.16
N SER A 34 -15.30 -5.67 -6.87
CA SER A 34 -15.10 -6.18 -5.51
C SER A 34 -13.81 -7.00 -5.40
N TYR A 35 -13.30 -7.12 -4.19
CA TYR A 35 -12.20 -8.00 -3.85
C TYR A 35 -12.50 -8.75 -2.55
N ILE A 36 -11.79 -9.85 -2.35
CA ILE A 36 -11.86 -10.61 -1.11
C ILE A 36 -11.01 -9.89 -0.07
N ARG A 37 -11.65 -9.32 0.94
CA ARG A 37 -10.99 -8.70 2.08
C ARG A 37 -10.51 -9.75 3.07
N ARG A 38 -11.34 -10.76 3.34
CA ARG A 38 -11.05 -11.86 4.26
C ARG A 38 -11.76 -13.14 3.85
N VAL A 39 -11.16 -14.27 4.21
CA VAL A 39 -11.66 -15.62 3.94
C VAL A 39 -11.61 -16.43 5.23
N TRP A 40 -12.67 -17.18 5.49
CA TRP A 40 -12.68 -18.23 6.49
C TRP A 40 -13.07 -19.56 5.86
N LEU A 41 -12.34 -20.61 6.21
CA LEU A 41 -12.70 -21.99 5.92
C LEU A 41 -13.04 -22.68 7.25
N ASP A 42 -14.26 -23.17 7.37
CA ASP A 42 -14.76 -23.85 8.57
C ASP A 42 -14.54 -23.04 9.86
N GLY A 43 -14.71 -21.71 9.77
CA GLY A 43 -14.56 -20.76 10.88
C GLY A 43 -13.13 -20.33 11.19
N GLN A 44 -12.12 -20.85 10.49
CA GLN A 44 -10.73 -20.42 10.62
C GLN A 44 -10.37 -19.40 9.53
N GLU A 45 -9.87 -18.23 9.93
CA GLU A 45 -9.39 -17.21 8.98
C GLU A 45 -8.15 -17.73 8.26
N VAL A 46 -8.14 -17.59 6.94
CA VAL A 46 -7.05 -18.02 6.08
C VAL A 46 -6.64 -16.89 5.13
N SER A 47 -5.41 -16.94 4.65
CA SER A 47 -4.96 -16.05 3.58
C SER A 47 -5.56 -16.51 2.25
N SER A 48 -6.22 -15.58 1.54
CA SER A 48 -6.81 -15.82 0.21
C SER A 48 -5.77 -16.20 -0.84
N ASP A 49 -4.51 -15.80 -0.64
CA ASP A 49 -3.45 -15.92 -1.65
C ASP A 49 -2.53 -17.12 -1.37
N SER A 50 -2.80 -17.88 -0.30
CA SER A 50 -2.04 -19.07 0.05
C SER A 50 -2.26 -20.17 -0.99
N GLN A 51 -1.18 -20.66 -1.61
CA GLN A 51 -1.22 -21.72 -2.61
C GLN A 51 -1.88 -23.00 -2.11
N ASP A 52 -1.71 -23.32 -0.82
CA ASP A 52 -2.34 -24.52 -0.22
C ASP A 52 -3.85 -24.33 -0.10
N ILE A 53 -4.30 -23.13 0.27
CA ILE A 53 -5.72 -22.77 0.34
C ILE A 53 -6.33 -22.76 -1.05
N LEU A 54 -5.70 -22.08 -2.01
CA LEU A 54 -6.17 -21.96 -3.38
C LEU A 54 -6.40 -23.32 -4.05
N LYS A 55 -5.52 -24.30 -3.81
CA LYS A 55 -5.61 -25.66 -4.37
C LYS A 55 -6.50 -26.61 -3.58
N THR A 56 -7.02 -26.18 -2.42
CA THR A 56 -7.90 -27.03 -1.60
C THR A 56 -9.18 -27.36 -2.37
N SER A 57 -9.63 -28.62 -2.27
CA SER A 57 -10.87 -29.04 -2.92
C SER A 57 -12.10 -28.44 -2.21
N PRO A 58 -13.08 -27.88 -2.93
CA PRO A 58 -14.35 -27.43 -2.35
C PRO A 58 -15.16 -28.51 -1.66
N THR A 59 -14.88 -29.78 -1.94
CA THR A 59 -15.57 -30.89 -1.30
C THR A 59 -15.11 -31.15 0.13
N SER A 60 -13.88 -30.74 0.49
CA SER A 60 -13.33 -30.91 1.84
C SER A 60 -13.67 -29.79 2.81
N VAL A 61 -14.32 -28.72 2.33
CA VAL A 61 -14.70 -27.56 3.13
C VAL A 61 -16.20 -27.62 3.43
N GLY A 62 -16.55 -27.55 4.72
CA GLY A 62 -17.95 -27.54 5.16
C GLY A 62 -18.60 -26.18 4.88
N LEU A 63 -17.93 -25.10 5.27
CA LEU A 63 -18.37 -23.71 5.17
C LEU A 63 -17.24 -22.81 4.65
N LEU A 64 -17.53 -22.06 3.59
CA LEU A 64 -16.73 -20.96 3.10
C LEU A 64 -17.41 -19.64 3.49
N GLU A 65 -16.70 -18.77 4.19
CA GLU A 65 -17.17 -17.41 4.51
C GLU A 65 -16.23 -16.39 3.87
N LEU A 66 -16.82 -15.38 3.23
CA LEU A 66 -16.09 -14.32 2.55
C LEU A 66 -16.57 -12.96 3.03
N GLU A 67 -15.62 -12.10 3.36
CA GLU A 67 -15.86 -10.66 3.49
C GLU A 67 -15.38 -10.01 2.18
N LEU A 68 -16.32 -9.53 1.36
CA LEU A 68 -16.04 -8.77 0.15
C LEU A 68 -16.15 -7.28 0.43
N ALA A 69 -15.20 -6.52 -0.09
CA ALA A 69 -15.20 -5.06 -0.06
C ALA A 69 -15.11 -4.49 -1.49
N GLU A 70 -15.53 -3.25 -1.66
CA GLU A 70 -15.49 -2.54 -2.94
C GLU A 70 -14.09 -1.95 -3.18
N LEU A 71 -13.60 -2.06 -4.41
CA LEU A 71 -12.31 -1.50 -4.80
C LEU A 71 -12.30 0.03 -4.69
N GLN A 72 -13.44 0.68 -4.93
CA GLN A 72 -13.59 2.13 -4.78
C GLN A 72 -13.40 2.57 -3.33
N ASP A 73 -14.02 1.86 -2.37
CA ASP A 73 -13.82 2.15 -0.94
C ASP A 73 -12.37 1.93 -0.52
N LEU A 74 -11.72 0.86 -1.00
CA LEU A 74 -10.30 0.61 -0.74
C LEU A 74 -9.43 1.74 -1.29
N LEU A 75 -9.67 2.16 -2.53
CA LEU A 75 -8.95 3.24 -3.20
C LEU A 75 -9.16 4.57 -2.47
N ALA A 76 -10.41 4.93 -2.17
CA ALA A 76 -10.78 6.15 -1.45
C ALA A 76 -10.11 6.25 -0.07
N ASN A 77 -10.13 5.14 0.69
CA ASN A 77 -9.51 5.08 2.01
C ASN A 77 -7.98 5.22 1.91
N ASN A 78 -7.34 4.51 0.98
CA ASN A 78 -5.89 4.60 0.78
C ASN A 78 -5.46 5.98 0.28
N LEU A 79 -6.21 6.61 -0.63
CA LEU A 79 -5.95 7.97 -1.10
C LEU A 79 -6.04 8.99 0.03
N THR A 80 -7.08 8.89 0.86
CA THR A 80 -7.24 9.75 2.04
C THR A 80 -6.06 9.56 3.00
N ASN A 81 -5.75 8.32 3.36
CA ASN A 81 -4.65 7.99 4.25
C ASN A 81 -3.31 8.50 3.72
N ALA A 82 -3.03 8.32 2.43
CA ALA A 82 -1.79 8.78 1.79
C ALA A 82 -1.67 10.31 1.84
N LYS A 83 -2.74 11.05 1.51
CA LYS A 83 -2.79 12.52 1.59
C LYS A 83 -2.57 13.02 3.02
N ASP A 84 -3.27 12.45 3.98
CA ASP A 84 -3.13 12.80 5.40
C ASP A 84 -1.73 12.49 5.95
N TYR A 85 -1.07 11.47 5.40
CA TYR A 85 0.29 11.15 5.75
C TYR A 85 1.30 12.17 5.21
N LEU A 86 1.14 12.62 3.96
CA LEU A 86 2.01 13.63 3.36
C LEU A 86 2.00 14.96 4.13
N VAL A 87 0.85 15.35 4.69
CA VAL A 87 0.70 16.52 5.57
C VAL A 87 1.63 16.46 6.79
N ARG A 88 2.02 15.27 7.25
CA ARG A 88 2.94 15.06 8.38
C ARG A 88 4.37 14.78 7.94
N LEU A 89 4.53 13.99 6.87
CA LEU A 89 5.84 13.56 6.39
C LEU A 89 6.67 14.74 5.85
N ILE A 90 6.05 15.63 5.06
CA ILE A 90 6.75 16.78 4.45
C ILE A 90 7.29 17.74 5.53
N PRO A 91 6.51 18.17 6.55
CA PRO A 91 7.06 18.94 7.67
C PRO A 91 8.13 18.17 8.47
N GLY A 92 8.05 16.84 8.54
CA GLY A 92 9.07 16.00 9.17
C GLY A 92 10.44 16.13 8.49
N PHE A 93 10.49 16.09 7.16
CA PHE A 93 11.71 16.37 6.39
C PHE A 93 12.26 17.77 6.66
N GLN A 94 11.40 18.79 6.65
CA GLN A 94 11.85 20.17 6.90
C GLN A 94 12.45 20.29 8.31
N LYS A 95 11.78 19.71 9.32
CA LYS A 95 12.24 19.75 10.70
C LYS A 95 13.60 19.05 10.87
N ALA A 96 13.79 17.89 10.24
CA ALA A 96 15.08 17.19 10.26
C ALA A 96 16.19 18.02 9.58
N ALA A 97 15.91 18.59 8.40
CA ALA A 97 16.85 19.45 7.68
C ALA A 97 17.27 20.68 8.51
N ASP A 98 16.31 21.38 9.13
CA ASP A 98 16.56 22.53 9.99
C ASP A 98 17.47 22.16 11.17
N LEU A 99 17.23 21.01 11.81
CA LEU A 99 18.03 20.53 12.93
C LEU A 99 19.47 20.17 12.52
N PHE A 100 19.65 19.53 11.35
CA PHE A 100 20.99 19.30 10.79
C PHE A 100 21.72 20.62 10.51
N ARG A 101 21.05 21.63 9.93
CA ARG A 101 21.64 22.97 9.69
C ARG A 101 22.03 23.68 10.99
N MET A 102 21.29 23.47 12.07
CA MET A 102 21.58 24.03 13.38
C MET A 102 22.68 23.26 14.15
N GLY A 103 23.18 22.14 13.61
CA GLY A 103 24.15 21.27 14.28
C GLY A 103 23.54 20.44 15.42
N ASN A 104 22.21 20.33 15.50
CA ASN A 104 21.52 19.50 16.49
C ASN A 104 21.31 18.08 15.92
N GLU A 105 22.42 17.40 15.68
CA GLU A 105 22.48 16.12 14.96
C GLU A 105 21.71 15.01 15.67
N GLN A 106 21.73 14.98 17.00
CA GLN A 106 21.05 13.94 17.78
C GLN A 106 19.54 14.00 17.59
N GLU A 107 18.94 15.20 17.71
CA GLU A 107 17.52 15.39 17.47
C GLU A 107 17.19 15.22 15.98
N ALA A 108 18.05 15.71 15.09
CA ALA A 108 17.88 15.54 13.64
C ALA A 108 17.79 14.06 13.26
N ASN A 109 18.66 13.21 13.81
CA ASN A 109 18.66 11.77 13.58
C ASN A 109 17.38 11.08 14.12
N GLN A 110 16.81 11.55 15.22
CA GLN A 110 15.53 11.03 15.72
C GLN A 110 14.38 11.32 14.74
N TYR A 111 14.33 12.54 14.20
CA TYR A 111 13.36 12.89 13.16
C TYR A 111 13.63 12.14 11.85
N TYR A 112 14.90 11.96 11.48
CA TYR A 112 15.28 11.22 10.29
C TYR A 112 14.76 9.78 10.33
N LEU A 113 14.89 9.07 11.45
CA LEU A 113 14.35 7.71 11.60
C LEU A 113 12.82 7.68 11.43
N GLN A 114 12.09 8.63 12.03
CA GLN A 114 10.63 8.73 11.86
C GLN A 114 10.24 8.98 10.40
N VAL A 115 11.05 9.78 9.70
CA VAL A 115 10.85 10.04 8.28
C VAL A 115 11.09 8.78 7.46
N LEU A 116 12.11 7.97 7.76
CA LEU A 116 12.35 6.69 7.08
C LEU A 116 11.16 5.73 7.22
N ASP A 117 10.60 5.59 8.42
CA ASP A 117 9.39 4.79 8.64
C ASP A 117 8.22 5.30 7.78
N GLY A 118 8.13 6.62 7.63
CA GLY A 118 7.10 7.24 6.81
C GLY A 118 7.29 7.08 5.30
N ILE A 119 8.53 7.05 4.83
CA ILE A 119 8.86 6.71 3.44
C ILE A 119 8.38 5.29 3.14
N GLU A 120 8.68 4.33 4.02
CA GLU A 120 8.28 2.94 3.85
C GLU A 120 6.76 2.80 3.80
N TRP A 121 6.07 3.34 4.80
CA TRP A 121 4.61 3.27 4.88
C TRP A 121 3.95 3.91 3.64
N PHE A 122 4.39 5.11 3.25
CA PHE A 122 3.84 5.81 2.10
C PHE A 122 4.05 5.02 0.81
N SER A 123 5.24 4.42 0.64
CA SER A 123 5.56 3.60 -0.53
C SER A 123 4.62 2.39 -0.65
N GLN A 124 4.30 1.72 0.47
CA GLN A 124 3.36 0.60 0.47
C GLN A 124 1.95 1.03 0.05
N VAL A 125 1.45 2.15 0.60
CA VAL A 125 0.11 2.65 0.27
C VAL A 125 0.00 3.08 -1.19
N VAL A 126 1.03 3.74 -1.73
CA VAL A 126 1.08 4.13 -3.14
C VAL A 126 1.05 2.93 -4.07
N ILE A 127 1.77 1.84 -3.75
CA ILE A 127 1.75 0.62 -4.56
C ILE A 127 0.32 0.07 -4.65
N ILE A 128 -0.42 0.05 -3.54
CA ILE A 128 -1.82 -0.41 -3.51
C ILE A 128 -2.71 0.50 -4.37
N ILE A 129 -2.56 1.82 -4.25
CA ILE A 129 -3.34 2.80 -5.04
C ILE A 129 -3.10 2.58 -6.54
N VAL A 130 -1.84 2.49 -6.96
CA VAL A 130 -1.50 2.34 -8.38
C VAL A 130 -1.92 0.96 -8.90
N SER A 131 -1.74 -0.12 -8.13
CA SER A 131 -2.13 -1.47 -8.55
C SER A 131 -3.64 -1.65 -8.65
N THR A 132 -4.42 -0.84 -7.92
CA THR A 132 -5.89 -0.85 -7.97
C THR A 132 -6.42 -0.13 -9.22
N GLN A 133 -5.58 0.69 -9.88
CA GLN A 133 -5.95 1.36 -11.11
C GLN A 133 -5.62 0.51 -12.34
N GLU A 134 -6.53 0.46 -13.31
CA GLU A 134 -6.29 -0.28 -14.57
C GLU A 134 -5.33 0.45 -15.55
N ASN A 135 -4.74 1.57 -15.14
CA ASN A 135 -3.99 2.47 -16.00
C ASN A 135 -2.47 2.16 -16.02
N LYS A 136 -2.04 1.44 -17.06
CA LYS A 136 -0.61 1.11 -17.32
C LYS A 136 0.34 2.30 -17.44
N SER A 137 -0.16 3.52 -17.71
CA SER A 137 0.70 4.71 -17.77
C SER A 137 1.19 5.13 -16.38
N GLU A 138 0.39 4.89 -15.34
CA GLU A 138 0.75 5.19 -13.96
C GLU A 138 1.77 4.19 -13.41
N GLU A 139 1.69 2.92 -13.83
CA GLU A 139 2.69 1.90 -13.49
C GLU A 139 4.11 2.30 -13.92
N LYS A 140 4.28 2.79 -15.17
CA LYS A 140 5.59 3.25 -15.66
C LYS A 140 6.08 4.49 -14.89
N SER A 141 5.17 5.42 -14.58
CA SER A 141 5.53 6.58 -13.76
C SER A 141 5.93 6.17 -12.34
N LEU A 142 5.28 5.14 -11.78
CA LEU A 142 5.61 4.59 -10.47
C LEU A 142 7.02 3.98 -10.46
N GLU A 143 7.39 3.19 -11.47
CA GLU A 143 8.73 2.61 -11.59
C GLU A 143 9.81 3.70 -11.63
N GLU A 144 9.61 4.77 -12.42
CA GLU A 144 10.53 5.91 -12.49
C GLU A 144 10.67 6.62 -11.14
N ARG A 145 9.56 6.79 -10.42
CA ARG A 145 9.54 7.40 -9.08
C ARG A 145 10.21 6.53 -8.03
N GLN A 146 10.00 5.22 -8.08
CA GLN A 146 10.67 4.26 -7.20
C GLN A 146 12.18 4.26 -7.41
N LYS A 147 12.63 4.33 -8.67
CA LYS A 147 14.05 4.48 -9.00
C LYS A 147 14.60 5.78 -8.42
N LYS A 148 13.93 6.91 -8.65
CA LYS A 148 14.34 8.21 -8.09
C LYS A 148 14.42 8.17 -6.55
N LEU A 149 13.44 7.57 -5.88
CA LEU A 149 13.45 7.42 -4.42
C LEU A 149 14.63 6.56 -3.95
N THR A 150 14.92 5.46 -4.65
CA THR A 150 16.07 4.59 -4.35
C THR A 150 17.40 5.34 -4.48
N ASP A 151 17.54 6.16 -5.53
CA ASP A 151 18.73 6.97 -5.75
C ASP A 151 18.90 8.05 -4.66
N LEU A 152 17.81 8.69 -4.23
CA LEU A 152 17.83 9.67 -3.13
C LEU A 152 18.14 9.01 -1.78
N MET A 153 17.53 7.87 -1.49
CA MET A 153 17.80 7.09 -0.27
C MET A 153 19.27 6.64 -0.19
N SER A 154 19.85 6.26 -1.32
CA SER A 154 21.27 5.88 -1.40
C SER A 154 22.18 7.07 -1.10
N GLN A 155 21.88 8.25 -1.65
CA GLN A 155 22.62 9.49 -1.35
C GLN A 155 22.51 9.90 0.11
N MET A 156 21.31 9.81 0.70
CA MET A 156 21.10 10.10 2.13
C MET A 156 21.89 9.12 3.01
N LEU A 157 21.91 7.83 2.66
CA LEU A 157 22.71 6.84 3.38
C LEU A 157 24.20 7.17 3.33
N GLU A 158 24.73 7.53 2.17
CA GLU A 158 26.14 7.94 2.01
C GLU A 158 26.46 9.21 2.80
N ALA A 159 25.60 10.23 2.72
CA ALA A 159 25.73 11.46 3.50
C ALA A 159 25.74 11.16 5.01
N ASN A 160 24.87 10.28 5.48
CA ASN A 160 24.81 9.86 6.88
C ASN A 160 26.10 9.15 7.33
N GLN A 161 26.61 8.22 6.50
CA GLN A 161 27.83 7.47 6.80
C GLN A 161 29.07 8.37 6.87
N ASN A 162 29.11 9.39 6.02
CA ASN A 162 30.19 10.38 5.98
C ASN A 162 29.99 11.53 6.98
N GLN A 163 28.88 11.54 7.73
CA GLN A 163 28.48 12.62 8.62
C GLN A 163 28.40 13.99 7.90
N ASP A 164 28.03 13.98 6.63
CA ASP A 164 27.83 15.18 5.82
C ASP A 164 26.43 15.74 6.07
N TRP A 165 26.29 16.48 7.18
CA TRP A 165 25.01 17.03 7.62
C TRP A 165 24.49 18.17 6.75
N VAL A 166 25.38 18.86 6.02
CA VAL A 166 24.99 19.87 5.04
C VAL A 166 24.29 19.18 3.87
N LEU A 167 24.92 18.14 3.32
CA LEU A 167 24.32 17.35 2.24
C LEU A 167 23.04 16.65 2.71
N MET A 168 23.00 16.12 3.93
CA MET A 168 21.78 15.52 4.49
C MET A 168 20.62 16.52 4.53
N ALA A 169 20.88 17.74 5.02
CA ALA A 169 19.86 18.80 5.03
C ALA A 169 19.43 19.19 3.61
N ASP A 170 20.36 19.30 2.67
CA ASP A 170 20.07 19.66 1.28
C ASP A 170 19.23 18.58 0.58
N LEU A 171 19.57 17.29 0.75
CA LEU A 171 18.79 16.18 0.22
C LEU A 171 17.37 16.16 0.79
N MET A 172 17.20 16.40 2.09
CA MET A 172 15.87 16.46 2.70
C MET A 172 15.05 17.65 2.18
N GLU A 173 15.64 18.85 2.19
CA GLU A 173 14.95 20.11 1.90
C GLU A 173 14.66 20.31 0.42
N TYR A 174 15.64 20.04 -0.44
CA TYR A 174 15.59 20.38 -1.85
C TYR A 174 15.31 19.20 -2.78
N GLU A 175 15.44 17.95 -2.32
CA GLU A 175 15.13 16.77 -3.13
C GLU A 175 13.91 16.01 -2.61
N MET A 176 13.92 15.60 -1.34
CA MET A 176 12.85 14.77 -0.77
C MET A 176 11.53 15.53 -0.62
N ILE A 177 11.55 16.75 -0.07
CA ILE A 177 10.32 17.57 0.02
C ILE A 177 9.68 17.80 -1.36
N PRO A 178 10.41 18.26 -2.40
CA PRO A 178 9.83 18.37 -3.74
C PRO A 178 9.34 17.04 -4.32
N PHE A 179 10.03 15.93 -4.06
CA PHE A 179 9.57 14.59 -4.48
C PHE A 179 8.20 14.25 -3.88
N TYR A 180 7.99 14.49 -2.58
CA TYR A 180 6.72 14.20 -1.92
C TYR A 180 5.60 15.21 -2.23
N LYS A 181 5.94 16.47 -2.49
CA LYS A 181 4.95 17.46 -3.00
C LYS A 181 4.44 17.10 -4.40
N ASP A 182 5.31 16.57 -5.25
CA ASP A 182 4.89 16.08 -6.56
C ASP A 182 3.95 14.86 -6.42
N TRP A 183 4.15 14.02 -5.41
CA TRP A 183 3.18 12.98 -5.06
C TRP A 183 1.82 13.53 -4.61
N GLU A 184 1.75 14.61 -3.83
CA GLU A 184 0.46 15.25 -3.51
C GLU A 184 -0.33 15.63 -4.77
N ALA A 185 0.37 16.15 -5.79
CA ALA A 185 -0.22 16.52 -7.08
C ALA A 185 -0.66 15.30 -7.90
N VAL A 186 0.07 14.18 -7.83
CA VAL A 186 -0.35 12.90 -8.43
C VAL A 186 -1.61 12.38 -7.75
N LEU A 187 -1.60 12.23 -6.42
CA LEU A 187 -2.72 11.68 -5.65
C LEU A 187 -3.99 12.55 -5.74
N SER A 188 -3.86 13.84 -6.04
CA SER A 188 -5.01 14.73 -6.25
C SER A 188 -5.68 14.57 -7.61
N ARG A 189 -5.02 13.92 -8.57
CA ARG A 189 -5.57 13.63 -9.92
C ARG A 189 -6.26 12.27 -9.99
N ILE A 190 -6.04 11.41 -9.00
CA ILE A 190 -6.68 10.10 -8.93
C ILE A 190 -8.09 10.30 -8.38
N GLU A 191 -9.09 9.94 -9.18
CA GLU A 191 -10.49 9.88 -8.76
C GLU A 191 -10.72 8.55 -8.03
N ALA A 192 -11.43 8.61 -6.90
CA ALA A 192 -11.82 7.45 -6.12
C ALA A 192 -13.20 6.94 -6.55
#